data_AF-A0A5N5GL72-F1
#
_entry.id   AF-A0A5N5GL72-F1
#
_cell.length_a   1.000
_cell.length_b   1.000
_cell.length_c   1.000
_cell.angle_alpha   90.00
_cell.angle_beta   90.00
_cell.angle_gamma   90.00
#
_symmetry.space_group_name_H-M   'P 1'
#
loop_
_entity.id
_entity.type
_entity.pdbx_description
1 polymer ?
#
loop_
_entity_poly.entity_id
_entity_poly.type
_entity_poly.pdbx_seq_one_letter_code
_entity_poly.pdbx_strand_id
1 'polypeptide(L)'
;MALHWLVQGCQPGDSLLFHYSGHGSQQRNYNGDEIDGFDETLCPLDFETQGMIVDDEINAAIVRPLPPGVKLHAIIDACHSGTVLDLPFLCRMDRGGRYVWEDHRPSSGMWKGSGGGEVISFSGCDDDQTSADTSALSKITSTGAMTFCFIQAIERGQASTYGSILNSMRSTIRSTGTGGGGGGGGLGGGRLTSLLGGGGGGGGGGGAVTSLVSMLLTGGSATGGLKQEPQLTACEPFDVYTKPFSL
;
A
#
# COMPACT_ATOMS: atom_id res chain seq x y z
N MET A 1 19.48 14.69 -3.50
CA MET A 1 18.70 13.43 -3.35
C MET A 1 17.64 13.37 -4.44
N ALA A 2 17.29 12.18 -4.94
CA ALA A 2 16.28 12.01 -6.00
C ALA A 2 14.88 12.53 -5.59
N LEU A 3 14.56 12.47 -4.28
CA LEU A 3 13.34 13.04 -3.72
C LEU A 3 13.19 14.54 -4.02
N HIS A 4 14.25 15.34 -3.82
CA HIS A 4 14.20 16.76 -4.15
C HIS A 4 14.05 17.01 -5.66
N TRP A 5 14.66 16.17 -6.48
CA TRP A 5 14.51 16.27 -7.93
C TRP A 5 13.06 16.05 -8.38
N LEU A 6 12.32 15.14 -7.73
CA LEU A 6 10.93 14.83 -8.05
C LEU A 6 10.01 16.06 -7.97
N VAL A 7 10.24 16.93 -6.99
CA VAL A 7 9.42 18.13 -6.76
C VAL A 7 10.04 19.42 -7.32
N GLN A 8 11.23 19.33 -7.92
CA GLN A 8 11.97 20.50 -8.35
C GLN A 8 11.31 21.14 -9.58
N GLY A 9 10.83 22.37 -9.42
CA GLY A 9 10.31 23.17 -10.52
C GLY A 9 8.87 22.84 -10.94
N CYS A 10 8.15 22.03 -10.16
CA CYS A 10 6.76 21.67 -10.44
C CYS A 10 5.86 22.89 -10.63
N GLN A 11 4.96 22.81 -11.59
CA GLN A 11 3.99 23.83 -11.96
C GLN A 11 2.56 23.30 -11.75
N PRO A 12 1.57 24.20 -11.52
CA PRO A 12 0.18 23.79 -11.44
C PRO A 12 -0.24 22.96 -12.67
N GLY A 13 -0.84 21.79 -12.42
CA GLY A 13 -1.21 20.81 -13.44
C GLY A 13 -0.26 19.61 -13.54
N ASP A 14 0.93 19.68 -12.94
CA ASP A 14 1.85 18.54 -12.88
C ASP A 14 1.29 17.42 -11.99
N SER A 15 1.54 16.18 -12.41
CA SER A 15 1.17 14.97 -11.70
C SER A 15 2.41 14.10 -11.49
N LEU A 16 2.74 13.86 -10.22
CA LEU A 16 3.96 13.20 -9.79
C LEU A 16 3.60 11.82 -9.21
N LEU A 17 4.49 10.85 -9.43
CA LEU A 17 4.38 9.52 -8.85
C LEU A 17 5.64 9.19 -8.06
N PHE A 18 5.48 8.85 -6.79
CA PHE A 18 6.52 8.28 -5.94
C PHE A 18 6.16 6.82 -5.63
N HIS A 19 7.00 5.88 -6.05
CA HIS A 19 6.83 4.46 -5.72
C HIS A 19 8.02 3.98 -4.92
N TYR A 20 7.75 3.31 -3.81
CA TYR A 20 8.76 2.63 -3.02
C TYR A 20 8.30 1.20 -2.73
N SER A 21 9.19 0.23 -2.97
CA SER A 21 9.00 -1.15 -2.55
C SER A 21 10.29 -1.66 -1.93
N GLY A 22 10.23 -2.13 -0.70
CA GLY A 22 11.42 -2.48 0.07
C GLY A 22 11.12 -2.66 1.55
N HIS A 23 12.17 -2.56 2.37
CA HIS A 23 12.04 -2.67 3.81
C HIS A 23 11.59 -1.34 4.42
N GLY A 24 10.52 -1.40 5.23
CA GLY A 24 10.16 -0.36 6.17
C GLY A 24 10.50 -0.79 7.59
N SER A 25 10.83 0.17 8.43
CA SER A 25 11.08 -0.03 9.87
C SER A 25 10.48 1.12 10.67
N GLN A 26 10.54 1.03 11.99
CA GLN A 26 10.13 2.09 12.89
C GLN A 26 11.30 2.49 13.79
N GLN A 27 11.46 3.79 14.01
CA GLN A 27 12.37 4.34 14.99
C GLN A 27 11.56 4.99 16.12
N ARG A 28 12.13 5.07 17.32
CA ARG A 28 11.44 5.70 18.43
C ARG A 28 11.37 7.20 18.17
N ASN A 29 10.16 7.75 18.20
CA ASN A 29 9.97 9.19 18.07
C ASN A 29 10.35 9.88 19.39
N TYR A 30 11.23 10.90 19.29
CA TYR A 30 11.67 11.71 20.44
C TYR A 30 11.09 13.13 20.46
N ASN A 31 10.43 13.57 19.38
CA ASN A 31 9.83 14.91 19.25
C ASN A 31 8.34 14.91 19.69
N GLY A 32 7.70 13.73 19.74
CA GLY A 32 6.31 13.53 20.16
C GLY A 32 5.25 13.96 19.14
N ASP A 33 5.57 13.97 17.84
CA ASP A 33 4.63 14.31 16.77
C ASP A 33 3.94 13.11 16.11
N GLU A 34 4.25 11.88 16.55
CA GLU A 34 3.51 10.67 16.18
C GLU A 34 2.58 10.19 17.30
N ILE A 35 1.40 9.70 16.92
CA ILE A 35 0.35 9.27 17.87
C ILE A 35 0.75 7.98 18.60
N ASP A 36 1.44 7.07 17.90
CA ASP A 36 1.91 5.81 18.47
C ASP A 36 3.31 5.91 19.10
N GLY A 37 3.99 7.06 18.91
CA GLY A 37 5.31 7.35 19.44
C GLY A 37 6.48 6.74 18.66
N PHE A 38 6.26 6.33 17.41
CA PHE A 38 7.29 5.81 16.52
C PHE A 38 7.26 6.53 15.17
N ASP A 39 8.44 6.88 14.66
CA ASP A 39 8.59 7.40 13.30
C ASP A 39 8.73 6.24 12.32
N GLU A 40 8.00 6.30 11.22
CA GLU A 40 8.14 5.36 10.12
C GLU A 40 9.39 5.66 9.30
N THR A 41 10.02 4.61 8.79
CA THR A 41 11.28 4.75 8.07
C THR A 41 11.35 3.85 6.85
N LEU A 42 11.98 4.36 5.80
CA LEU A 42 12.41 3.57 4.65
C LEU A 42 13.86 3.16 4.85
N CYS A 43 14.19 1.92 4.47
CA CYS A 43 15.56 1.42 4.55
C CYS A 43 16.23 1.45 3.16
N PRO A 44 17.16 2.39 2.89
CA PRO A 44 18.04 2.32 1.73
C PRO A 44 18.93 1.10 1.77
N LEU A 45 19.60 0.80 0.66
CA LEU A 45 20.54 -0.33 0.59
C LEU A 45 21.71 -0.20 1.59
N ASP A 46 22.15 1.03 1.85
CA ASP A 46 23.30 1.38 2.69
C ASP A 46 22.89 1.80 4.12
N PHE A 47 21.68 1.46 4.55
CA PHE A 47 21.12 1.89 5.85
C PHE A 47 21.96 1.49 7.07
N GLU A 48 22.70 0.38 7.00
CA GLU A 48 23.62 -0.04 8.08
C GLU A 48 24.75 0.98 8.32
N THR A 49 25.12 1.75 7.29
CA THR A 49 26.22 2.72 7.34
C THR A 49 25.76 4.16 7.28
N GLN A 50 24.64 4.46 6.61
CA GLN A 50 24.12 5.82 6.42
C GLN A 50 22.82 6.10 7.20
N GLY A 51 22.23 5.08 7.83
CA GLY A 51 20.97 5.18 8.53
C GLY A 51 19.75 5.00 7.62
N MET A 52 18.58 4.96 8.26
CA MET A 52 17.28 4.88 7.57
C MET A 52 16.76 6.28 7.26
N ILE A 53 15.88 6.41 6.26
CA ILE A 53 15.24 7.69 5.91
C ILE A 53 13.94 7.77 6.69
N VAL A 54 13.82 8.77 7.55
CA VAL A 54 12.65 8.99 8.42
C VAL A 54 11.53 9.69 7.64
N ASP A 55 10.27 9.36 7.91
CA ASP A 55 9.06 9.96 7.32
C ASP A 55 9.06 11.49 7.33
N ASP A 56 9.56 12.09 8.40
CA ASP A 56 9.71 13.53 8.60
C ASP A 56 10.63 14.15 7.50
N GLU A 57 11.71 13.44 7.13
CA GLU A 57 12.61 13.83 6.04
C GLU A 57 11.93 13.64 4.67
N ILE A 58 11.14 12.59 4.51
CA ILE A 58 10.37 12.34 3.27
C ILE A 58 9.32 13.43 3.08
N ASN A 59 8.56 13.75 4.12
CA ASN A 59 7.55 14.81 4.15
C ASN A 59 8.19 16.16 3.81
N ALA A 60 9.30 16.50 4.47
CA ALA A 60 10.05 17.72 4.17
C ALA A 60 10.59 17.77 2.73
N ALA A 61 10.94 16.63 2.15
CA ALA A 61 11.50 16.56 0.81
C ALA A 61 10.45 16.63 -0.32
N ILE A 62 9.29 15.97 -0.17
CA ILE A 62 8.31 15.81 -1.27
C ILE A 62 6.87 16.25 -0.96
N VAL A 63 6.50 16.43 0.31
CA VAL A 63 5.14 16.85 0.71
C VAL A 63 5.07 18.35 0.98
N ARG A 64 5.83 18.85 1.96
CA ARG A 64 5.86 20.27 2.36
C ARG A 64 6.10 21.23 1.18
N PRO A 65 7.04 20.98 0.24
CA PRO A 65 7.32 21.93 -0.83
C PRO A 65 6.29 21.92 -1.96
N LEU A 66 5.31 21.01 -1.97
CA LEU A 66 4.41 20.82 -3.10
C LEU A 66 3.45 22.01 -3.28
N PRO A 67 3.51 22.76 -4.40
CA PRO A 67 2.75 23.99 -4.57
C PRO A 67 1.30 23.72 -5.01
N PRO A 68 0.41 24.73 -4.93
CA PRO A 68 -0.99 24.60 -5.33
C PRO A 68 -1.17 24.12 -6.76
N GLY A 69 -2.07 23.17 -6.96
CA GLY A 69 -2.41 22.62 -8.28
C GLY A 69 -1.46 21.52 -8.78
N VAL A 70 -0.41 21.17 -8.03
CA VAL A 70 0.39 19.97 -8.29
C VAL A 70 -0.22 18.79 -7.54
N LYS A 71 -0.18 17.60 -8.15
CA LYS A 71 -0.61 16.36 -7.53
C LYS A 71 0.56 15.41 -7.33
N LEU A 72 0.65 14.78 -6.17
CA LEU A 72 1.59 13.72 -5.85
C LEU A 72 0.83 12.48 -5.41
N HIS A 73 0.95 11.41 -6.20
CA HIS A 73 0.57 10.07 -5.79
C HIS A 73 1.77 9.33 -5.26
N ALA A 74 1.61 8.72 -4.10
CA ALA A 74 2.58 7.79 -3.56
C ALA A 74 2.00 6.37 -3.50
N ILE A 75 2.84 5.39 -3.83
CA ILE A 75 2.52 3.97 -3.70
C ILE A 75 3.66 3.35 -2.90
N ILE A 76 3.35 2.90 -1.69
CA ILE A 76 4.33 2.40 -0.74
C ILE A 76 4.04 0.95 -0.42
N ASP A 77 5.03 0.10 -0.72
CA ASP A 77 4.97 -1.34 -0.55
C ASP A 77 6.07 -1.77 0.42
N ALA A 78 5.85 -1.45 1.68
CA ALA A 78 6.76 -1.68 2.80
C ALA A 78 5.99 -1.95 4.11
N CYS A 79 6.59 -2.67 5.04
CA CYS A 79 6.04 -2.88 6.39
C CYS A 79 6.00 -1.56 7.16
N HIS A 80 5.08 -1.40 8.12
CA HIS A 80 5.02 -0.19 8.96
C HIS A 80 5.06 1.11 8.13
N SER A 81 4.31 1.18 7.02
CA SER A 81 4.44 2.30 6.07
C SER A 81 3.16 3.11 5.87
N GLY A 82 2.14 2.84 6.71
CA GLY A 82 0.84 3.52 6.68
C GLY A 82 0.97 5.05 6.62
N THR A 83 1.94 5.57 7.36
CA THR A 83 2.22 6.98 7.66
C THR A 83 3.58 7.45 7.14
N VAL A 84 4.23 6.74 6.21
CA VAL A 84 5.61 7.07 5.76
C VAL A 84 5.80 8.45 5.10
N LEU A 85 4.69 9.08 4.67
CA LEU A 85 4.69 10.44 4.11
C LEU A 85 4.24 11.47 5.14
N ASP A 86 3.97 11.02 6.36
CA ASP A 86 3.50 11.79 7.47
C ASP A 86 2.28 12.66 7.09
N LEU A 87 1.22 12.00 6.61
CA LEU A 87 0.03 12.68 6.11
C LEU A 87 -1.05 12.75 7.20
N PRO A 88 -1.72 13.91 7.36
CA PRO A 88 -2.59 14.19 8.49
C PRO A 88 -3.90 13.40 8.52
N PHE A 89 -4.34 12.82 7.40
CA PHE A 89 -5.61 12.11 7.33
C PHE A 89 -5.41 10.68 6.84
N LEU A 90 -5.94 9.73 7.61
CA LEU A 90 -5.93 8.30 7.30
C LEU A 90 -7.34 7.82 6.96
N CYS A 91 -7.50 7.24 5.79
CA CYS A 91 -8.75 6.65 5.34
C CYS A 91 -8.77 5.15 5.68
N ARG A 92 -9.69 4.76 6.56
CA ARG A 92 -9.92 3.36 6.97
C ARG A 92 -11.35 2.93 6.65
N MET A 93 -11.53 1.63 6.47
CA MET A 93 -12.86 1.05 6.29
C MET A 93 -13.49 0.81 7.68
N ASP A 94 -14.66 1.39 7.93
CA ASP A 94 -15.44 1.13 9.14
C ASP A 94 -15.99 -0.30 9.15
N ARG A 95 -16.53 -0.74 10.31
CA ARG A 95 -17.18 -2.06 10.44
C ARG A 95 -18.40 -2.23 9.52
N GLY A 96 -18.97 -1.12 9.02
CA GLY A 96 -20.08 -1.10 8.07
C GLY A 96 -19.62 -1.21 6.61
N GLY A 97 -18.32 -1.29 6.35
CA GLY A 97 -17.75 -1.40 5.01
C GLY A 97 -17.67 -0.07 4.26
N ARG A 98 -17.67 1.07 4.95
CA ARG A 98 -17.51 2.39 4.34
C ARG A 98 -16.16 2.98 4.68
N TYR A 99 -15.56 3.68 3.73
CA TYR A 99 -14.33 4.42 3.96
C TYR A 99 -14.62 5.70 4.74
N VAL A 100 -13.91 5.90 5.84
CA VAL A 100 -13.99 7.05 6.72
C VAL A 100 -12.59 7.62 6.93
N TRP A 101 -12.50 8.95 6.99
CA TRP A 101 -11.26 9.64 7.29
C TRP A 101 -11.12 9.86 8.79
N GLU A 102 -10.00 9.44 9.33
CA GLU A 102 -9.53 9.70 10.68
C GLU A 102 -8.52 10.85 10.64
N ASP A 103 -8.62 11.76 11.60
CA ASP A 103 -7.68 12.87 11.79
C ASP A 103 -6.51 12.38 12.66
N HIS A 104 -5.33 12.33 12.06
CA HIS A 104 -4.09 11.85 12.68
C HIS A 104 -3.12 13.00 12.94
N ARG A 105 -3.59 14.26 12.90
CA ARG A 105 -2.75 15.41 13.25
C ARG A 105 -2.29 15.31 14.71
N PRO A 106 -1.01 15.60 15.00
CA PRO A 106 -0.51 15.52 16.35
C PRO A 106 -1.12 16.59 17.24
N SER A 107 -1.32 16.23 18.51
CA SER A 107 -1.78 17.16 19.54
C SER A 107 -0.81 18.32 19.79
N SER A 108 0.46 18.18 19.39
CA SER A 108 1.48 19.24 19.42
C SER A 108 1.17 20.40 18.46
N GLY A 109 0.30 20.19 17.47
CA GLY A 109 0.00 21.16 16.43
C GLY A 109 1.10 21.26 15.35
N MET A 110 2.04 20.32 15.31
CA MET A 110 3.03 20.23 14.24
C MET A 110 2.33 20.13 12.87
N TRP A 111 2.79 20.93 11.92
CA TRP A 111 2.18 20.99 10.60
C TRP A 111 2.80 19.96 9.66
N LYS A 112 1.96 19.05 9.16
CA LYS A 112 2.34 17.89 8.34
C LYS A 112 1.72 17.93 6.92
N GLY A 113 1.21 19.10 6.53
CA GLY A 113 0.55 19.33 5.24
C GLY A 113 1.51 19.64 4.08
N SER A 114 0.94 19.89 2.91
CA SER A 114 1.66 20.35 1.73
C SER A 114 1.56 21.88 1.55
N GLY A 115 2.41 22.47 0.71
CA GLY A 115 2.34 23.87 0.30
C GLY A 115 1.10 24.26 -0.53
N GLY A 116 0.05 23.45 -0.52
CA GLY A 116 -1.20 23.60 -1.27
C GLY A 116 -1.38 22.57 -2.39
N GLY A 117 -0.37 21.74 -2.66
CA GLY A 117 -0.49 20.61 -3.57
C GLY A 117 -1.32 19.45 -3.01
N GLU A 118 -1.89 18.64 -3.89
CA GLU A 118 -2.65 17.46 -3.50
C GLU A 118 -1.70 16.27 -3.31
N VAL A 119 -1.62 15.70 -2.10
CA VAL A 119 -0.83 14.49 -1.82
C VAL A 119 -1.73 13.37 -1.37
N ILE A 120 -1.61 12.22 -2.03
CA ILE A 120 -2.39 11.01 -1.74
C ILE A 120 -1.45 9.80 -1.78
N SER A 121 -1.46 8.99 -0.73
CA SER A 121 -0.61 7.80 -0.62
C SER A 121 -1.44 6.54 -0.48
N PHE A 122 -1.06 5.48 -1.21
CA PHE A 122 -1.51 4.11 -1.01
C PHE A 122 -0.42 3.32 -0.30
N SER A 123 -0.76 2.65 0.79
CA SER A 123 0.18 1.84 1.59
C SER A 123 -0.45 0.55 2.08
N GLY A 124 0.37 -0.43 2.46
CA GLY A 124 -0.08 -1.70 3.02
C GLY A 124 0.25 -1.78 4.52
N CYS A 125 -0.72 -2.18 5.34
CA CYS A 125 -0.48 -2.45 6.75
C CYS A 125 -0.90 -3.88 7.11
N ASP A 126 -0.15 -4.52 8.00
CA ASP A 126 -0.50 -5.83 8.58
C ASP A 126 -1.16 -5.64 9.96
N ASP A 127 -2.26 -6.34 10.23
CA ASP A 127 -3.07 -6.17 11.44
C ASP A 127 -2.39 -6.61 12.77
N ASP A 128 -1.25 -7.32 12.73
CA ASP A 128 -0.58 -7.89 13.92
C ASP A 128 0.85 -7.35 14.16
N GLN A 129 1.14 -6.09 13.82
CA GLN A 129 2.45 -5.51 14.10
C GLN A 129 2.63 -5.21 15.61
N THR A 130 2.75 -6.26 16.41
CA THR A 130 3.22 -6.19 17.79
C THR A 130 4.74 -6.08 17.76
N SER A 131 5.27 -5.00 18.32
CA SER A 131 6.67 -4.53 18.24
C SER A 131 7.72 -5.45 18.86
N ALA A 132 7.35 -6.65 19.34
CA ALA A 132 8.19 -7.48 20.20
C ALA A 132 9.00 -8.58 19.47
N ASP A 133 8.58 -9.07 18.29
CA ASP A 133 9.11 -10.34 17.73
C ASP A 133 9.75 -10.26 16.33
N THR A 134 9.91 -9.09 15.73
CA THR A 134 9.94 -8.99 14.25
C THR A 134 11.26 -8.54 13.63
N SER A 135 12.43 -8.82 14.22
CA SER A 135 13.72 -8.66 13.48
C SER A 135 14.03 -9.85 12.56
N ALA A 136 13.48 -11.02 12.86
CA ALA A 136 13.61 -12.22 12.02
C ALA A 136 12.38 -12.47 11.13
N LEU A 137 11.18 -12.08 11.57
CA LEU A 137 9.94 -12.24 10.79
C LEU A 137 9.67 -11.13 9.77
N SER A 138 10.25 -9.92 9.92
CA SER A 138 10.16 -8.83 8.93
C SER A 138 10.89 -9.14 7.61
N LYS A 139 11.70 -10.21 7.60
CA LYS A 139 12.32 -10.75 6.38
C LYS A 139 11.33 -11.52 5.51
N ILE A 140 10.16 -11.88 6.04
CA ILE A 140 9.13 -12.67 5.36
C ILE A 140 7.87 -11.80 5.15
N THR A 141 8.03 -10.49 5.04
CA THR A 141 6.90 -9.66 4.63
C THR A 141 6.73 -9.76 3.12
N SER A 142 5.48 -9.91 2.71
CA SER A 142 5.07 -10.08 1.33
C SER A 142 5.16 -8.76 0.55
N THR A 143 6.38 -8.23 0.43
CA THR A 143 6.69 -7.06 -0.40
C THR A 143 6.26 -7.32 -1.84
N GLY A 144 5.54 -6.38 -2.43
CA GLY A 144 4.96 -6.48 -3.77
C GLY A 144 3.46 -6.75 -3.80
N ALA A 145 2.85 -7.14 -2.68
CA ALA A 145 1.41 -7.43 -2.60
C ALA A 145 0.56 -6.19 -2.92
N MET A 146 0.91 -5.05 -2.34
CA MET A 146 0.22 -3.79 -2.56
C MET A 146 0.38 -3.29 -4.00
N THR A 147 1.61 -3.30 -4.51
CA THR A 147 1.93 -2.90 -5.88
C THR A 147 1.17 -3.78 -6.88
N PHE A 148 1.17 -5.09 -6.68
CA PHE A 148 0.42 -6.04 -7.51
C PHE A 148 -1.08 -5.74 -7.51
N CYS A 149 -1.68 -5.59 -6.32
CA CYS A 149 -3.12 -5.34 -6.20
C CYS A 149 -3.53 -4.01 -6.83
N PHE A 150 -2.68 -2.98 -6.71
CA PHE A 150 -2.90 -1.67 -7.32
C PHE A 150 -2.86 -1.75 -8.85
N ILE A 151 -1.82 -2.36 -9.43
CA ILE A 151 -1.70 -2.56 -10.88
C ILE A 151 -2.89 -3.37 -11.40
N GLN A 152 -3.24 -4.46 -10.69
CA GLN A 152 -4.36 -5.32 -11.06
C GLN A 152 -5.70 -4.57 -11.06
N ALA A 153 -5.92 -3.64 -10.13
CA ALA A 153 -7.11 -2.80 -10.09
C ALA A 153 -7.18 -1.86 -11.30
N ILE A 154 -6.06 -1.25 -11.69
CA ILE A 154 -5.97 -0.38 -12.86
C ILE A 154 -6.23 -1.17 -14.15
N GLU A 155 -5.52 -2.29 -14.35
CA GLU A 155 -5.63 -3.12 -15.57
C GLU A 155 -7.04 -3.70 -15.77
N ARG A 156 -7.78 -3.96 -14.67
CA ARG A 156 -9.17 -4.43 -14.71
C ARG A 156 -10.20 -3.31 -14.88
N GLY A 157 -9.75 -2.07 -15.11
CA GLY A 157 -10.61 -0.92 -15.28
C GLY A 157 -11.36 -0.51 -14.01
N GLN A 158 -10.84 -0.85 -12.83
CA GLN A 158 -11.44 -0.48 -11.53
C GLN A 158 -10.94 0.88 -11.01
N ALA A 159 -10.17 1.62 -11.81
CA ALA A 159 -9.62 2.92 -11.48
C ALA A 159 -10.56 4.10 -11.78
N SER A 160 -11.88 3.93 -11.60
CA SER A 160 -12.84 5.02 -11.77
C SER A 160 -12.77 6.02 -10.61
N THR A 161 -12.57 5.54 -9.39
CA THR A 161 -12.49 6.33 -8.15
C THR A 161 -11.47 5.74 -7.19
N TYR A 162 -11.07 6.49 -6.16
CA TYR A 162 -10.18 5.94 -5.12
C TYR A 162 -10.83 4.76 -4.37
N GLY A 163 -12.13 4.87 -4.07
CA GLY A 163 -12.88 3.82 -3.39
C GLY A 163 -13.00 2.54 -4.22
N SER A 164 -13.14 2.64 -5.55
CA SER A 164 -13.18 1.46 -6.42
C SER A 164 -11.82 0.77 -6.51
N ILE A 165 -10.72 1.53 -6.51
CA ILE A 165 -9.36 0.98 -6.43
C ILE A 165 -9.18 0.23 -5.10
N LEU A 166 -9.49 0.88 -3.97
CA LEU A 166 -9.35 0.27 -2.64
C LEU A 166 -10.20 -1.00 -2.52
N ASN A 167 -11.44 -0.99 -3.01
CA ASN A 167 -12.30 -2.17 -3.02
C ASN A 167 -11.72 -3.30 -3.88
N SER A 168 -11.23 -2.99 -5.09
CA SER A 168 -10.61 -3.97 -5.98
C SER A 168 -9.34 -4.58 -5.36
N MET A 169 -8.51 -3.75 -4.70
CA MET A 169 -7.32 -4.21 -4.00
C MET A 169 -7.69 -5.15 -2.85
N ARG A 170 -8.64 -4.76 -1.98
CA ARG A 170 -9.15 -5.61 -0.89
C ARG A 170 -9.71 -6.94 -1.41
N SER A 171 -10.52 -6.91 -2.47
CA SER A 171 -11.07 -8.11 -3.09
C SER A 171 -9.97 -9.04 -3.63
N THR A 172 -8.91 -8.47 -4.21
CA THR A 172 -7.77 -9.23 -4.74
C THR A 172 -7.04 -9.95 -3.60
N ILE A 173 -6.68 -9.21 -2.53
CA ILE A 173 -5.99 -9.77 -1.35
C ILE A 173 -6.82 -10.89 -0.68
N ARG A 174 -8.13 -10.68 -0.53
CA ARG A 174 -9.03 -11.69 0.07
C ARG A 174 -9.16 -12.94 -0.78
N SER A 175 -9.29 -12.79 -2.11
CA SER A 175 -9.45 -13.92 -3.03
C SER A 175 -8.24 -14.85 -3.04
N THR A 176 -7.04 -14.28 -2.82
CA THR A 176 -5.79 -15.03 -2.79
C THR A 176 -5.54 -15.70 -1.44
N GLY A 177 -6.13 -15.19 -0.35
CA GLY A 177 -6.07 -15.84 0.98
C GLY A 177 -6.91 -17.12 1.09
N THR A 178 -7.93 -17.31 0.24
CA THR A 178 -8.81 -18.48 0.26
C THR A 178 -8.35 -19.66 -0.62
N GLY A 179 -7.20 -19.54 -1.29
CA GLY A 179 -6.70 -20.54 -2.25
C GLY A 179 -5.91 -21.72 -1.66
N GLY A 180 -5.64 -21.72 -0.35
CA GLY A 180 -4.74 -22.70 0.30
C GLY A 180 -5.32 -23.29 1.59
N GLY A 181 -6.34 -24.15 1.48
CA GLY A 181 -6.91 -24.89 2.62
C GLY A 181 -7.98 -25.86 2.13
N GLY A 182 -7.78 -27.17 2.34
CA GLY A 182 -8.42 -28.24 1.57
C GLY A 182 -9.85 -28.65 1.96
N GLY A 183 -10.48 -29.36 1.01
CA GLY A 183 -11.30 -30.56 1.24
C GLY A 183 -12.71 -30.42 1.85
N GLY A 184 -13.72 -30.69 1.02
CA GLY A 184 -14.91 -31.46 1.42
C GLY A 184 -16.25 -30.74 1.54
N GLY A 185 -17.10 -30.87 0.50
CA GLY A 185 -18.56 -31.02 0.62
C GLY A 185 -19.43 -29.77 0.45
N GLY A 186 -20.36 -29.80 -0.53
CA GLY A 186 -21.61 -29.00 -0.47
C GLY A 186 -22.03 -28.21 -1.73
N LEU A 187 -22.42 -28.92 -2.79
CA LEU A 187 -23.44 -28.62 -3.83
C LEU A 187 -23.96 -27.18 -4.07
N GLY A 188 -23.89 -26.76 -5.36
CA GLY A 188 -24.75 -25.78 -6.03
C GLY A 188 -23.96 -24.57 -6.57
N GLY A 189 -23.73 -24.33 -7.86
CA GLY A 189 -24.46 -24.68 -9.07
C GLY A 189 -24.36 -23.46 -10.01
N GLY A 190 -23.39 -23.45 -10.92
CA GLY A 190 -23.17 -22.33 -11.85
C GLY A 190 -22.03 -22.63 -12.83
N ARG A 191 -22.39 -23.19 -13.99
CA ARG A 191 -21.52 -23.72 -15.03
C ARG A 191 -20.60 -22.67 -15.67
N LEU A 192 -19.30 -22.92 -15.65
CA LEU A 192 -18.38 -22.53 -16.74
C LEU A 192 -17.45 -23.71 -17.07
N THR A 193 -18.02 -24.71 -17.75
CA THR A 193 -17.24 -25.78 -18.39
C THR A 193 -17.74 -25.94 -19.82
N SER A 194 -17.03 -25.33 -20.77
CA SER A 194 -16.63 -25.96 -22.03
C SER A 194 -16.08 -24.89 -22.96
N LEU A 195 -14.80 -25.00 -23.31
CA LEU A 195 -14.27 -24.69 -24.64
C LEU A 195 -12.77 -25.00 -24.65
N LEU A 196 -12.41 -26.28 -24.50
CA LEU A 196 -11.21 -26.85 -25.14
C LEU A 196 -11.47 -28.35 -25.32
N GLY A 197 -12.03 -28.70 -26.47
CA GLY A 197 -12.04 -30.08 -26.95
C GLY A 197 -10.72 -30.41 -27.63
N GLY A 198 -10.30 -31.68 -27.47
CA GLY A 198 -9.51 -32.38 -28.48
C GLY A 198 -8.02 -32.55 -28.21
N GLY A 199 -7.67 -33.70 -27.62
CA GLY A 199 -6.59 -34.56 -28.14
C GLY A 199 -5.14 -34.28 -27.69
N GLY A 200 -4.62 -35.21 -26.89
CA GLY A 200 -3.28 -35.77 -27.09
C GLY A 200 -2.08 -35.08 -26.43
N GLY A 201 -1.44 -35.79 -25.49
CA GLY A 201 0.02 -35.88 -25.39
C GLY A 201 0.78 -34.73 -24.74
N GLY A 202 1.27 -34.99 -23.51
CA GLY A 202 2.62 -34.65 -23.05
C GLY A 202 3.01 -33.17 -22.87
N GLY A 203 3.57 -32.87 -21.68
CA GLY A 203 4.45 -31.72 -21.48
C GLY A 203 3.88 -30.67 -20.53
N GLY A 204 4.43 -30.60 -19.32
CA GLY A 204 4.12 -29.58 -18.34
C GLY A 204 4.53 -28.18 -18.78
N GLY A 205 3.75 -27.18 -18.39
CA GLY A 205 4.02 -25.79 -18.73
C GLY A 205 2.86 -24.87 -18.35
N GLY A 206 2.53 -24.79 -17.06
CA GLY A 206 1.44 -23.94 -16.58
C GLY A 206 1.36 -23.89 -15.06
N GLY A 207 2.44 -23.44 -14.40
CA GLY A 207 2.51 -23.44 -12.93
C GLY A 207 3.42 -22.39 -12.28
N ALA A 208 4.10 -21.55 -13.06
CA ALA A 208 5.10 -20.63 -12.50
C ALA A 208 4.50 -19.28 -12.05
N VAL A 209 3.60 -18.69 -12.84
CA VAL A 209 3.01 -17.36 -12.56
C VAL A 209 2.07 -17.38 -11.35
N THR A 210 1.26 -18.43 -11.19
CA THR A 210 0.43 -18.62 -9.99
C THR A 210 1.26 -18.86 -8.73
N SER A 211 2.43 -19.50 -8.86
CA SER A 211 3.32 -19.80 -7.72
C SER A 211 4.03 -18.55 -7.21
N LEU A 212 4.55 -17.68 -8.10
CA LEU A 212 5.20 -16.43 -7.71
C LEU A 212 4.22 -15.41 -7.15
N VAL A 213 3.03 -15.28 -7.74
CA VAL A 213 1.96 -14.42 -7.21
C VAL A 213 1.51 -14.95 -5.85
N SER A 214 1.31 -16.27 -5.72
CA SER A 214 1.02 -16.88 -4.43
C SER A 214 2.17 -16.65 -3.44
N MET A 215 3.44 -16.70 -3.82
CA MET A 215 4.58 -16.44 -2.91
C MET A 215 4.72 -14.96 -2.52
N LEU A 216 4.54 -14.04 -3.47
CA LEU A 216 4.52 -12.58 -3.27
C LEU A 216 3.33 -12.11 -2.46
N LEU A 217 2.29 -12.93 -2.39
CA LEU A 217 1.13 -12.68 -1.56
C LEU A 217 1.26 -13.46 -0.23
N THR A 218 1.61 -14.73 -0.19
CA THR A 218 1.65 -15.54 1.04
C THR A 218 2.96 -15.44 1.84
N GLY A 219 3.88 -14.56 1.47
CA GLY A 219 5.24 -14.49 2.05
C GLY A 219 6.01 -15.80 1.96
N GLY A 220 5.65 -16.71 1.05
CA GLY A 220 6.25 -18.05 0.98
C GLY A 220 5.84 -19.02 2.10
N SER A 221 4.85 -18.69 2.93
CA SER A 221 4.36 -19.56 4.01
C SER A 221 3.12 -20.35 3.56
N ALA A 222 3.24 -21.67 3.45
CA ALA A 222 2.20 -22.54 2.91
C ALA A 222 0.94 -22.70 3.80
N THR A 223 0.80 -21.96 4.90
CA THR A 223 -0.26 -22.19 5.90
C THR A 223 -0.86 -20.92 6.54
N GLY A 224 -0.70 -19.73 5.98
CA GLY A 224 -1.29 -18.50 6.54
C GLY A 224 -1.82 -17.57 5.46
N GLY A 225 -3.12 -17.26 5.51
CA GLY A 225 -3.70 -16.24 4.64
C GLY A 225 -3.06 -14.87 4.88
N LEU A 226 -2.99 -14.07 3.82
CA LEU A 226 -2.53 -12.69 3.87
C LEU A 226 -3.34 -11.82 4.84
N LYS A 227 -2.64 -10.98 5.60
CA LYS A 227 -3.23 -9.94 6.46
C LYS A 227 -2.85 -8.51 6.04
N GLN A 228 -2.58 -8.29 4.76
CA GLN A 228 -2.36 -6.93 4.24
C GLN A 228 -3.71 -6.23 4.04
N GLU A 229 -3.92 -5.06 4.65
CA GLU A 229 -5.02 -4.17 4.29
C GLU A 229 -4.50 -2.94 3.54
N PRO A 230 -5.09 -2.59 2.38
CA PRO A 230 -4.75 -1.34 1.70
C PRO A 230 -5.27 -0.17 2.52
N GLN A 231 -4.37 0.77 2.75
CA GLN A 231 -4.60 2.04 3.42
C GLN A 231 -4.43 3.19 2.41
N LEU A 232 -5.14 4.27 2.69
CA LEU A 232 -5.07 5.49 1.91
C LEU A 232 -4.85 6.65 2.88
N THR A 233 -3.83 7.47 2.65
CA THR A 233 -3.59 8.69 3.42
C THR A 233 -3.57 9.91 2.50
N ALA A 234 -3.90 11.09 3.03
CA ALA A 234 -3.96 12.33 2.25
C ALA A 234 -3.69 13.58 3.08
N CYS A 235 -3.30 14.67 2.42
CA CYS A 235 -3.21 16.00 3.05
C CYS A 235 -4.58 16.58 3.43
N GLU A 236 -5.65 16.21 2.72
CA GLU A 236 -7.02 16.65 3.00
C GLU A 236 -8.03 15.50 2.78
N PRO A 237 -9.08 15.38 3.60
CA PRO A 237 -10.14 14.39 3.39
C PRO A 237 -10.91 14.68 2.10
N PHE A 238 -11.36 13.62 1.42
CA PHE A 238 -12.23 13.73 0.26
C PHE A 238 -13.18 12.54 0.15
N ASP A 239 -14.24 12.68 -0.64
CA ASP A 239 -15.13 11.55 -0.90
C ASP A 239 -14.47 10.56 -1.89
N VAL A 240 -14.01 9.44 -1.36
CA VAL A 240 -13.32 8.40 -2.13
C VAL A 240 -14.23 7.74 -3.17
N TYR A 241 -15.55 7.82 -3.02
CA TYR A 241 -16.52 7.20 -3.94
C TYR A 241 -16.90 8.10 -5.12
N THR A 242 -16.57 9.39 -5.06
CA THR A 242 -16.89 10.35 -6.12
C THR A 242 -15.67 11.00 -6.73
N LYS A 243 -14.55 11.07 -6.01
CA LYS A 243 -13.30 11.61 -6.54
C LYS A 243 -12.70 10.68 -7.60
N PRO A 244 -12.54 11.14 -8.85
CA PRO A 244 -11.96 10.33 -9.90
C PRO A 244 -10.47 10.10 -9.65
N PHE A 245 -10.01 8.89 -9.91
CA PHE A 245 -8.58 8.60 -9.91
C PHE A 245 -7.97 9.06 -11.24
N SER A 246 -6.87 9.82 -11.16
CA SER A 246 -6.12 10.31 -12.32
C SER A 246 -4.67 10.51 -11.94
N LEU A 247 -3.78 9.79 -12.64
CA LEU A 247 -2.33 9.97 -12.65
C LEU A 247 -1.93 10.93 -13.76
#